data_AF-A0A529IAF9-F1
#
_entry.id   AF-A0A529IAF9-F1
#
_cell.length_a   1.000
_cell.length_b   1.000
_cell.length_c   1.000
_cell.angle_alpha   90.00
_cell.angle_beta   90.00
_cell.angle_gamma   90.00
#
_symmetry.space_group_name_H-M   'P 1'
#
loop_
_entity.id
_entity.type
_entity.pdbx_description
1 polymer ?
#
loop_
_entity_poly.entity_id
_entity_poly.type
_entity_poly.pdbx_seq_one_letter_code
_entity_poly.pdbx_strand_id
1 'polypeptide(L)'
;MAARIDLIPLQPGDRAPNLVLDAITQEGKIALDDFRGQKPVLVGLFRGLHCAFCRRHIAAQARLDPELREKGVGSLTVVNTPIERARLYFRYHPMPNLLAASDP
;
A
#
# COMPACT_ATOMS: atom_id res chain seq x y z
N MET A 1 -11.52 -21.20 -18.45
CA MET A 1 -11.70 -22.04 -17.24
C MET A 1 -11.04 -21.30 -16.08
N ALA A 2 -11.74 -20.30 -15.52
CA ALA A 2 -11.22 -19.56 -14.37
C ALA A 2 -11.37 -20.48 -13.15
N ALA A 3 -10.25 -20.88 -12.56
CA ALA A 3 -10.28 -21.53 -11.26
C ALA A 3 -11.05 -20.60 -10.32
N ARG A 4 -12.14 -21.11 -9.73
CA ARG A 4 -12.70 -20.50 -8.53
C ARG A 4 -11.58 -20.54 -7.51
N ILE A 5 -10.92 -19.41 -7.31
CA ILE A 5 -10.10 -19.21 -6.12
C ILE A 5 -11.11 -19.28 -4.98
N ASP A 6 -10.98 -20.27 -4.11
CA ASP A 6 -11.69 -20.31 -2.85
C ASP A 6 -11.26 -19.06 -2.07
N LEU A 7 -12.04 -17.98 -2.20
CA LEU A 7 -11.81 -16.67 -1.59
C LEU A 7 -12.09 -16.74 -0.10
N ILE A 8 -11.36 -17.58 0.61
CA ILE A 8 -11.34 -17.55 2.07
C ILE A 8 -10.56 -16.29 2.47
N PRO A 9 -11.18 -15.33 3.19
CA PRO A 9 -10.45 -14.16 3.66
C PRO A 9 -9.29 -14.61 4.55
N LEU A 10 -8.11 -14.00 4.35
CA LEU A 10 -6.96 -14.21 5.22
C LEU A 10 -7.36 -13.97 6.68
N GLN A 11 -6.99 -14.91 7.54
CA GLN A 11 -7.18 -14.85 8.97
C GLN A 11 -5.89 -14.43 9.69
N PRO A 12 -5.97 -13.89 10.91
CA PRO A 12 -4.80 -13.71 11.75
C PRO A 12 -4.04 -15.04 11.94
N GLY A 13 -2.72 -15.02 11.76
CA GLY A 13 -1.88 -16.22 11.77
C GLY A 13 -1.61 -16.80 10.39
N ASP A 14 -2.44 -16.48 9.39
CA ASP A 14 -2.15 -16.86 8.01
C ASP A 14 -0.92 -16.12 7.50
N ARG A 15 -0.14 -16.81 6.66
CA ARG A 15 0.96 -16.17 5.96
C ARG A 15 0.39 -15.19 4.94
N ALA A 16 0.61 -13.89 5.17
CA ALA A 16 0.28 -12.87 4.17
C ALA A 16 0.93 -13.24 2.82
N PRO A 17 0.20 -13.19 1.70
CA PRO A 17 0.75 -13.52 0.38
C PRO A 17 1.83 -12.51 -0.01
N ASN A 18 2.78 -12.93 -0.86
CA ASN A 18 3.70 -11.98 -1.46
C ASN A 18 2.98 -11.25 -2.60
N LEU A 19 2.97 -9.92 -2.53
CA LEU A 19 2.42 -9.02 -3.54
C LEU A 19 3.55 -8.19 -4.08
N VAL A 20 3.76 -8.18 -5.39
CA VAL A 20 4.79 -7.38 -6.06
C VAL A 20 4.11 -6.32 -6.90
N LEU A 21 4.15 -5.07 -6.43
CA LEU A 21 3.35 -3.97 -6.95
C LEU A 21 4.24 -2.85 -7.51
N ASP A 22 3.74 -2.11 -8.50
CA ASP A 22 4.45 -0.95 -9.03
C ASP A 22 4.48 0.18 -8.01
N ALA A 23 5.66 0.72 -7.75
CA ALA A 23 5.85 1.79 -6.79
C ALA A 23 5.38 3.13 -7.39
N ILE A 24 4.63 3.89 -6.58
CA ILE A 24 4.07 5.19 -6.96
C ILE A 24 4.97 6.33 -6.51
N THR A 25 5.42 6.29 -5.25
CA THR A 25 6.19 7.39 -4.62
C THR A 25 7.71 7.22 -4.73
N GLN A 26 8.15 6.12 -5.35
CA GLN A 26 9.53 5.84 -5.71
C GLN A 26 9.58 5.07 -7.03
N GLU A 27 10.77 4.90 -7.60
CA GLU A 27 10.98 4.07 -8.78
C GLU A 27 10.94 2.57 -8.45
N GLY A 28 10.63 1.76 -9.46
CA GLY A 28 10.66 0.30 -9.38
C GLY A 28 9.37 -0.33 -8.83
N LYS A 29 9.55 -1.45 -8.12
CA LYS A 29 8.48 -2.27 -7.55
C LYS A 29 8.69 -2.45 -6.06
N ILE A 30 7.62 -2.72 -5.32
CA ILE A 30 7.64 -3.04 -3.89
C ILE A 30 7.06 -4.44 -3.74
N ALA A 31 7.81 -5.35 -3.12
CA ALA A 31 7.32 -6.65 -2.73
C ALA A 31 6.97 -6.68 -1.23
N LEU A 32 5.90 -7.36 -0.84
CA LEU A 32 5.59 -7.53 0.59
C LEU A 32 6.69 -8.36 1.31
N ASP A 33 7.35 -9.24 0.56
CA ASP A 33 8.50 -10.01 1.04
C ASP A 33 9.71 -9.12 1.40
N ASP A 34 9.82 -7.90 0.87
CA ASP A 34 10.90 -6.96 1.20
C ASP A 34 10.90 -6.54 2.69
N PHE A 35 9.76 -6.70 3.38
CA PHE A 35 9.60 -6.38 4.80
C PHE A 35 9.81 -7.59 5.72
N ARG A 36 9.70 -8.82 5.20
CA ARG A 36 9.71 -10.02 6.03
C ARG A 36 11.03 -10.22 6.74
N GLY A 37 10.95 -10.61 8.01
CA GLY A 37 12.13 -10.80 8.86
C GLY A 37 12.87 -9.51 9.22
N GLN A 38 12.47 -8.35 8.67
CA GLN A 38 13.09 -7.06 8.95
C GLN A 38 12.23 -6.21 9.89
N LYS A 39 10.94 -6.04 9.56
CA LYS A 39 10.01 -5.22 10.34
C LYS A 39 8.55 -5.61 10.12
N PRO A 40 7.66 -5.45 11.11
CA PRO A 40 6.21 -5.47 10.85
C PRO A 40 5.84 -4.34 9.89
N VAL A 41 4.80 -4.56 9.08
CA VAL A 41 4.30 -3.56 8.12
C VAL A 41 2.79 -3.38 8.26
N LEU A 42 2.34 -2.14 8.39
CA LEU A 42 0.95 -1.75 8.25
C LEU A 42 0.64 -1.60 6.75
N VAL A 43 -0.28 -2.41 6.23
CA VAL A 43 -0.73 -2.33 4.84
C VAL A 43 -2.13 -1.73 4.78
N GLY A 44 -2.26 -0.56 4.17
CA GLY A 44 -3.54 0.09 3.90
C GLY A 44 -4.02 -0.23 2.49
N LEU A 45 -5.12 -0.95 2.36
CA LEU A 45 -5.74 -1.27 1.06
C LEU A 45 -6.88 -0.29 0.75
N PHE A 46 -6.79 0.42 -0.37
CA PHE A 46 -7.76 1.45 -0.73
C PHE A 46 -8.28 1.27 -2.16
N ARG A 47 -9.60 1.49 -2.34
CA ARG A 47 -10.28 1.36 -3.64
C ARG A 47 -9.71 2.26 -4.74
N GLY A 48 -9.00 3.33 -4.40
CA GLY A 48 -8.37 4.21 -5.38
C GLY A 48 -8.53 5.70 -5.06
N LEU A 49 -7.75 6.50 -5.79
CA LEU A 49 -7.58 7.94 -5.56
C LEU A 49 -8.79 8.77 -5.99
N HIS A 50 -9.70 8.21 -6.79
CA HIS A 50 -10.97 8.84 -7.15
C HIS A 50 -11.91 8.97 -5.92
N CYS A 51 -11.78 8.09 -4.92
CA CYS A 51 -12.62 8.06 -3.74
C CYS A 51 -12.18 9.10 -2.69
N ALA A 52 -13.05 10.05 -2.35
CA ALA A 52 -12.77 11.08 -1.35
C ALA A 52 -12.44 10.51 0.05
N PHE A 53 -13.13 9.43 0.44
CA PHE A 53 -12.86 8.76 1.71
C PHE A 53 -11.48 8.09 1.71
N CYS A 54 -11.10 7.42 0.63
CA CYS A 54 -9.77 6.81 0.50
C CYS A 54 -8.67 7.86 0.64
N ARG A 55 -8.80 9.01 -0.06
CA ARG A 55 -7.83 10.11 0.06
C ARG A 55 -7.64 10.61 1.49
N ARG A 56 -8.72 10.70 2.28
CA ARG A 56 -8.64 11.10 3.69
C ARG A 56 -7.88 10.07 4.55
N HIS A 57 -8.13 8.78 4.35
CA HIS A 57 -7.46 7.72 5.10
C HIS A 57 -5.99 7.56 4.69
N ILE A 58 -5.67 7.71 3.39
CA ILE A 58 -4.29 7.75 2.90
C ILE A 58 -3.52 8.90 3.58
N ALA A 59 -4.11 10.10 3.61
CA ALA A 59 -3.50 11.23 4.30
C ALA A 59 -3.36 10.99 5.82
N ALA A 60 -4.30 10.30 6.46
CA ALA A 60 -4.18 9.92 7.87
C ALA A 60 -3.05 8.91 8.11
N GLN A 61 -2.92 7.89 7.26
CA GLN A 61 -1.83 6.93 7.33
C GLN A 61 -0.47 7.60 7.10
N ALA A 62 -0.36 8.54 6.14
CA ALA A 62 0.85 9.32 5.91
C ALA A 62 1.26 10.17 7.12
N ARG A 63 0.28 10.71 7.86
CA ARG A 63 0.54 11.45 9.11
C ARG A 63 0.99 10.56 10.26
N LEU A 64 0.54 9.30 10.28
CA LEU A 64 0.89 8.33 11.32
C LEU A 64 2.25 7.66 11.07
N ASP A 65 2.77 7.72 9.84
CA ASP A 65 4.01 7.06 9.43
C ASP A 65 5.22 7.35 10.35
N PRO A 66 5.51 8.61 10.77
CA PRO A 66 6.62 8.88 11.67
C PRO A 66 6.53 8.11 13.00
N GLU A 67 5.34 8.09 13.62
CA GLU A 67 5.09 7.37 14.88
C GLU A 67 5.19 5.86 14.70
N LEU A 68 4.73 5.31 13.57
CA LEU A 68 4.90 3.90 13.23
C LEU A 68 6.37 3.55 13.08
N ARG A 69 7.13 4.39 12.36
CA ARG A 69 8.56 4.17 12.11
C ARG A 69 9.38 4.24 13.39
N GLU A 70 9.08 5.15 14.31
CA GLU A 70 9.70 5.21 15.64
C GLU A 70 9.50 3.91 16.43
N LYS A 71 8.37 3.23 16.23
CA LYS A 71 8.08 1.91 16.82
C LYS A 71 8.62 0.74 16.00
N GLY A 72 9.40 1.00 14.96
CA GLY A 72 9.96 -0.01 14.08
C GLY A 72 8.94 -0.64 13.10
N VAL A 73 7.80 -0.01 12.87
CA VAL A 73 6.75 -0.47 11.96
C VAL A 73 6.86 0.25 10.62
N GLY A 74 6.89 -0.49 9.50
CA GLY A 74 6.77 0.08 8.16
C GLY A 74 5.32 0.40 7.80
N SER A 75 5.08 1.31 6.86
CA SER A 75 3.76 1.64 6.35
C SER A 75 3.74 1.51 4.83
N LEU A 76 2.77 0.80 4.27
CA LEU A 76 2.56 0.66 2.83
C LEU A 76 1.11 1.00 2.50
N THR A 77 0.91 1.95 1.59
CA THR A 77 -0.40 2.27 1.02
C THR A 77 -0.54 1.61 -0.35
N VAL A 78 -1.59 0.81 -0.54
CA VAL A 78 -1.92 0.20 -1.83
C VAL A 78 -3.21 0.81 -2.35
N VAL A 79 -3.19 1.30 -3.59
CA VAL A 79 -4.36 1.86 -4.25
C VAL A 79 -4.68 1.09 -5.53
N ASN A 80 -5.96 0.80 -5.73
CA ASN A 80 -6.45 0.37 -7.04
C ASN A 80 -6.67 1.62 -7.93
N THR A 81 -5.57 2.18 -8.41
CA THR A 81 -5.58 3.28 -9.37
C THR A 81 -4.40 3.07 -10.31
N PRO A 82 -4.61 3.00 -11.64
CA PRO A 82 -3.53 2.73 -12.59
C PRO A 82 -2.29 3.58 -12.33
N ILE A 83 -1.12 2.96 -12.40
CA ILE A 83 0.16 3.51 -11.96
C ILE A 83 0.41 4.94 -12.47
N GLU A 84 0.16 5.21 -13.75
CA GLU A 84 0.38 6.54 -14.33
C GLU A 84 -0.54 7.62 -13.74
N ARG A 85 -1.81 7.27 -13.46
CA ARG A 85 -2.76 8.18 -12.82
C ARG A 85 -2.40 8.41 -11.36
N ALA A 86 -1.92 7.37 -10.67
CA ALA A 86 -1.49 7.47 -9.29
C ALA A 86 -0.24 8.35 -9.15
N ARG A 87 0.77 8.16 -10.00
CA ARG A 87 1.97 9.01 -10.06
C ARG A 87 1.62 10.46 -10.36
N LEU A 88 0.73 10.70 -11.31
CA LEU A 88 0.26 12.06 -11.61
C LEU A 88 -0.43 12.71 -10.40
N TYR A 89 -1.27 11.97 -9.69
CA TYR A 89 -1.94 12.48 -8.50
C TYR A 89 -0.94 12.93 -7.42
N PHE A 90 0.00 12.07 -7.04
CA PHE A 90 0.99 12.40 -6.01
C PHE A 90 2.02 13.44 -6.45
N ARG A 91 2.24 13.62 -7.76
CA ARG A 91 3.01 14.76 -8.28
C ARG A 91 2.36 16.09 -7.93
N TYR A 92 1.03 16.19 -8.01
CA TYR A 92 0.29 17.41 -7.65
C TYR A 92 -0.09 17.48 -6.16
N HIS A 93 -0.10 16.35 -5.46
CA HIS A 93 -0.51 16.22 -4.07
C HIS A 93 0.57 15.47 -3.28
N PRO A 94 1.77 16.06 -3.12
CA PRO A 94 2.92 15.36 -2.55
C PRO A 94 2.67 14.99 -1.08
N MET A 95 3.04 13.76 -0.73
CA MET A 95 3.02 13.24 0.64
C MET A 95 4.40 12.62 0.96
N PRO A 96 5.36 13.42 1.46
CA PRO A 96 6.77 13.02 1.51
C PRO A 96 7.08 11.72 2.27
N ASN A 97 6.29 11.39 3.29
CA ASN A 97 6.50 10.21 4.14
C ASN A 97 5.69 8.98 3.68
N LEU A 98 4.96 9.08 2.56
CA LEU A 98 4.09 8.02 2.11
C LEU A 98 4.83 7.05 1.17
N LEU A 99 4.96 5.79 1.58
CA LEU A 99 5.27 4.71 0.65
C LEU A 99 3.97 4.19 0.03
N ALA A 100 3.83 4.31 -1.29
CA ALA A 100 2.62 3.92 -2.01
C ALA A 100 2.91 3.02 -3.21
N ALA A 101 2.02 2.06 -3.45
CA ALA A 101 2.04 1.13 -4.57
C ALA A 101 0.68 1.02 -5.27
N SER A 102 0.70 0.64 -6.54
CA SER A 102 -0.48 0.49 -7.40
C SER A 102 -0.83 -0.99 -7.59
N ASP A 103 -2.10 -1.34 -7.40
CA ASP A 103 -2.69 -2.66 -7.68
C ASP A 103 -3.89 -2.50 -8.65
N PRO A 104 -3.65 -2.38 -9.96
CA PRO A 104 -4.66 -2.04 -10.96
C PRO A 104 -5.63 -3.19 -11.30
#